data_AF-A8ZPI4-F1
#
_entry.id   AF-A8ZPI4-F1
#
_cell.length_a   1.000
_cell.length_b   1.000
_cell.length_c   1.000
_cell.angle_alpha   90.00
_cell.angle_beta   90.00
_cell.angle_gamma   90.00
#
_symmetry.space_group_name_H-M   'P 1'
#
loop_
_entity.id
_entity.type
_entity.pdbx_description
1 polymer ?
#
loop_
_entity_poly.entity_id
_entity_poly.type
_entity_poly.pdbx_seq_one_letter_code
_entity_poly.pdbx_strand_id
1 'polypeptide(L)'
;MDLRDFQDKSLADLEEIFLEPTETGSDALLSSGLALKVIQDNKLYLPDSKGFKVYVEENLGVTYIHAFRCIQAAELVLFLQEHFSVLPQSESAARPLVKLSRANQLKAWGEVLRITAGDKWAPGKDRIKKTIALLGLDKA
;
A
#
# COMPACT_ATOMS: atom_id res chain seq x y z
N MET A 1 12.62 -3.84 2.19
CA MET A 1 12.06 -2.80 3.07
C MET A 1 11.10 -3.45 4.04
N ASP A 2 11.18 -3.09 5.31
CA ASP A 2 10.41 -3.65 6.43
C ASP A 2 9.90 -2.50 7.34
N LEU A 3 8.81 -2.71 8.07
CA LEU A 3 8.29 -1.77 9.06
C LEU A 3 9.34 -1.37 10.12
N ARG A 4 10.27 -2.27 10.43
CA ARG A 4 11.38 -2.01 11.37
C ARG A 4 12.32 -0.89 10.90
N ASP A 5 12.43 -0.67 9.59
CA ASP A 5 13.27 0.38 9.00
C ASP A 5 12.78 1.80 9.35
N PHE A 6 11.56 1.91 9.91
CA PHE A 6 10.87 3.18 10.19
C PHE A 6 10.67 3.48 11.67
N GLN A 7 10.89 2.50 12.57
CA GLN A 7 10.53 2.64 14.00
C GLN A 7 11.34 3.71 14.74
N ASP A 8 12.61 3.88 14.35
CA ASP A 8 13.52 4.84 14.99
C ASP A 8 13.54 6.22 14.30
N LYS A 9 12.70 6.42 13.27
CA LYS A 9 12.62 7.68 12.54
C LYS A 9 11.81 8.71 13.31
N SER A 10 12.23 9.98 13.23
CA SER A 10 11.46 11.08 13.81
C SER A 10 10.15 11.28 13.05
N LEU A 11 9.19 11.98 13.66
CA LEU A 11 7.94 12.36 12.98
C LEU A 11 8.24 13.09 11.67
N ALA A 12 9.15 14.08 11.69
CA ALA A 12 9.51 14.86 10.52
C ALA A 12 10.09 13.99 9.38
N ASP A 13 10.94 13.01 9.70
CA ASP A 13 11.48 12.10 8.67
C ASP A 13 10.38 11.23 8.05
N LEU A 14 9.42 10.78 8.87
CA LEU A 14 8.30 9.97 8.39
C LEU A 14 7.34 10.80 7.52
N GLU A 15 7.11 12.06 7.87
CA GLU A 15 6.35 13.02 7.06
C GLU A 15 7.02 13.25 5.71
N GLU A 16 8.33 13.49 5.69
CA GLU A 16 9.11 13.68 4.46
C GLU A 16 9.04 12.44 3.56
N ILE A 17 9.25 11.25 4.11
CA ILE A 17 9.15 9.99 3.35
C ILE A 17 7.76 9.80 2.75
N PHE A 18 6.70 10.17 3.48
CA PHE A 18 5.34 10.05 2.99
C PHE A 18 5.06 11.05 1.85
N LEU A 19 5.42 12.32 2.03
CA LEU A 19 5.10 13.40 1.10
C LEU A 19 5.97 13.35 -0.17
N GLU A 20 7.26 13.04 0.00
CA GLU A 20 8.27 13.11 -1.05
C GLU A 20 9.09 11.80 -1.10
N PRO A 21 8.46 10.66 -1.48
CA PRO A 21 9.19 9.40 -1.58
C PRO A 21 10.28 9.50 -2.66
N THR A 22 11.50 9.09 -2.32
CA THR A 22 12.65 9.08 -3.24
C THR A 22 12.57 7.97 -4.30
N GLU A 23 11.84 6.91 -3.99
CA GLU A 23 11.67 5.73 -4.84
C GLU A 23 10.44 5.86 -5.74
N THR A 24 10.23 4.87 -6.61
CA THR A 24 9.05 4.78 -7.48
C THR A 24 8.38 3.42 -7.38
N GLY A 25 7.19 3.28 -7.96
CA GLY A 25 6.51 1.99 -8.07
C GLY A 25 6.15 1.37 -6.72
N SER A 26 6.44 0.07 -6.54
CA SER A 26 6.15 -0.65 -5.30
C SER A 26 6.96 -0.14 -4.09
N ASP A 27 8.18 0.34 -4.30
CA ASP A 27 9.04 0.79 -3.20
C ASP A 27 8.56 2.12 -2.63
N ALA A 28 8.05 3.02 -3.49
CA ALA A 28 7.37 4.24 -3.05
C ALA A 28 6.09 3.94 -2.25
N LEU A 29 5.31 2.93 -2.67
CA LEU A 29 4.13 2.53 -1.91
C LEU A 29 4.50 2.01 -0.53
N LEU A 30 5.54 1.17 -0.46
CA LEU A 30 6.04 0.63 0.81
C LEU A 30 6.52 1.76 1.72
N SER A 31 7.42 2.63 1.26
CA SER A 31 8.00 3.67 2.10
C SER A 31 6.94 4.64 2.61
N SER A 32 6.11 5.19 1.72
CA SER A 32 5.08 6.16 2.10
C SER A 32 4.01 5.54 3.01
N GLY A 33 3.54 4.32 2.71
CA GLY A 33 2.49 3.68 3.51
C GLY A 33 2.99 3.16 4.86
N LEU A 34 4.23 2.64 4.94
CA LEU A 34 4.82 2.22 6.21
C LEU A 34 5.15 3.43 7.09
N ALA A 35 5.59 4.55 6.52
CA ALA A 35 5.79 5.78 7.27
C ALA A 35 4.49 6.27 7.93
N LEU A 36 3.40 6.36 7.17
CA LEU A 36 2.07 6.68 7.72
C LEU A 36 1.62 5.68 8.78
N LYS A 37 1.90 4.39 8.59
CA LYS A 37 1.55 3.34 9.55
C LYS A 37 2.28 3.55 10.89
N VAL A 38 3.58 3.85 10.86
CA VAL A 38 4.34 4.15 12.09
C VAL A 38 3.79 5.39 12.78
N ILE A 39 3.51 6.46 12.03
CA ILE A 39 2.88 7.67 12.59
C ILE A 39 1.56 7.33 13.29
N GLN A 40 0.72 6.51 12.65
CA GLN A 40 -0.59 6.11 13.17
C GLN A 40 -0.47 5.20 14.40
N ASP A 41 0.30 4.12 14.31
CA ASP A 41 0.41 3.08 15.33
C ASP A 41 1.05 3.63 16.62
N ASN A 42 2.08 4.48 16.47
CA ASN A 42 2.77 5.11 17.60
C ASN A 42 2.13 6.45 18.03
N LYS A 43 1.08 6.90 17.33
CA LYS A 43 0.36 8.16 17.60
C LYS A 43 1.28 9.37 17.71
N LEU A 44 2.27 9.45 16.82
CA LEU A 44 3.34 10.47 16.87
C LEU A 44 2.81 11.91 16.73
N TYR A 45 1.60 12.06 16.21
CA TYR A 45 0.88 13.34 16.09
C TYR A 45 0.30 13.85 17.41
N LEU A 46 0.43 13.12 18.52
CA LEU A 46 0.04 13.58 19.84
C LEU A 46 1.17 14.36 20.52
N PRO A 47 0.86 15.42 21.27
CA PRO A 47 -0.48 15.91 21.63
C PRO A 47 -1.10 16.89 20.60
N ASP A 48 -0.36 17.28 19.57
CA ASP A 48 -0.67 18.43 18.71
C ASP A 48 -1.96 18.27 17.89
N SER A 49 -2.28 17.04 17.48
CA SER A 49 -3.50 16.71 16.72
C SER A 49 -4.37 15.70 17.46
N LYS A 50 -5.69 15.94 17.53
CA LYS A 50 -6.62 15.11 18.32
C LYS A 50 -6.91 13.72 17.73
N GLY A 51 -6.28 13.35 16.62
CA GLY A 51 -6.45 12.06 15.98
C GLY A 51 -5.80 12.01 14.60
N PHE A 52 -5.50 10.79 14.14
CA PHE A 52 -4.79 10.57 12.87
C PHE A 52 -5.50 11.20 11.67
N LYS A 53 -6.84 11.19 11.64
CA LYS A 53 -7.61 11.87 10.58
C LYS A 53 -7.34 13.38 10.54
N VAL A 54 -7.43 14.04 11.69
CA VAL A 54 -7.20 15.49 11.80
C VAL A 54 -5.77 15.80 11.36
N TYR A 55 -4.82 15.04 11.89
CA TYR A 55 -3.41 15.18 11.56
C TYR A 55 -3.12 15.07 10.06
N VAL A 56 -3.57 14.00 9.38
CA VAL A 56 -3.24 13.85 7.95
C VAL A 56 -3.93 14.90 7.06
N GLU A 57 -5.11 15.37 7.46
CA GLU A 57 -5.87 16.38 6.70
C GLU A 57 -5.32 17.80 6.93
N GLU A 58 -4.94 18.16 8.17
CA GLU A 58 -4.49 19.50 8.53
C GLU A 58 -2.97 19.67 8.41
N ASN A 59 -2.17 18.66 8.75
CA ASN A 59 -0.70 18.75 8.77
C ASN A 59 -0.06 18.26 7.47
N LEU A 60 -0.58 17.17 6.88
CA LEU A 60 -0.02 16.58 5.66
C LEU A 60 -0.76 16.99 4.38
N GLY A 61 -1.90 17.69 4.51
CA GLY A 61 -2.68 18.18 3.37
C GLY A 61 -3.30 17.07 2.49
N VAL A 62 -3.46 15.86 3.03
CA VAL A 62 -4.05 14.72 2.29
C VAL A 62 -5.35 14.26 2.94
N THR A 63 -6.29 13.77 2.13
CA THR A 63 -7.52 13.20 2.67
C THR A 63 -7.23 11.97 3.53
N TYR A 64 -7.97 11.78 4.61
CA TYR A 64 -7.87 10.57 5.43
C TYR A 64 -8.02 9.27 4.63
N ILE A 65 -8.91 9.26 3.64
CA ILE A 65 -9.13 8.10 2.77
C ILE A 65 -7.89 7.79 1.92
N HIS A 66 -7.16 8.81 1.46
CA HIS A 66 -5.93 8.61 0.70
C HIS A 66 -4.83 8.03 1.60
N ALA A 67 -4.59 8.63 2.77
CA ALA A 67 -3.61 8.13 3.74
C ALA A 67 -3.88 6.67 4.12
N PHE A 68 -5.14 6.33 4.42
CA PHE A 68 -5.53 4.96 4.76
C PHE A 68 -5.32 3.98 3.59
N ARG A 69 -5.57 4.39 2.35
CA ARG A 69 -5.30 3.57 1.16
C ARG A 69 -3.81 3.33 0.93
N CYS A 70 -2.95 4.32 1.21
CA CYS A 70 -1.51 4.15 1.15
C CYS A 70 -1.02 3.11 2.17
N ILE A 71 -1.51 3.17 3.42
CA ILE A 71 -1.23 2.16 4.44
C ILE A 71 -1.65 0.76 3.97
N GLN A 72 -2.89 0.61 3.49
CA GLN A 72 -3.39 -0.69 3.02
C GLN A 72 -2.61 -1.24 1.81
N ALA A 73 -2.21 -0.35 0.88
CA ALA A 73 -1.39 -0.74 -0.26
C ALA A 73 -0.01 -1.22 0.19
N ALA A 74 0.65 -0.51 1.11
CA ALA A 74 1.93 -0.94 1.67
C ALA A 74 1.82 -2.28 2.39
N GLU A 75 0.81 -2.49 3.25
CA GLU A 75 0.60 -3.76 3.94
C GLU A 75 0.31 -4.93 2.98
N LEU A 76 -0.36 -4.66 1.85
CA LEU A 76 -0.53 -5.66 0.79
C LEU A 76 0.81 -5.96 0.10
N VAL A 77 1.55 -4.94 -0.31
CA VAL A 77 2.83 -5.10 -1.03
C VAL A 77 3.84 -5.81 -0.13
N LEU A 78 3.92 -5.45 1.15
CA LEU A 78 4.77 -6.07 2.16
C LEU A 78 4.46 -7.57 2.34
N PHE A 79 3.18 -7.93 2.26
CA PHE A 79 2.77 -9.33 2.27
C PHE A 79 3.12 -10.05 0.95
N LEU A 80 2.84 -9.43 -0.20
CA LEU A 80 3.08 -10.06 -1.50
C LEU A 80 4.57 -10.26 -1.80
N GLN A 81 5.47 -9.40 -1.32
CA GLN A 81 6.92 -9.57 -1.52
C GLN A 81 7.49 -10.84 -0.88
N GLU A 82 6.82 -11.43 0.10
CA GLU A 82 7.21 -12.72 0.69
C GLU A 82 6.98 -13.89 -0.29
N HIS A 83 6.17 -13.68 -1.33
CA HIS A 83 5.69 -14.72 -2.24
C HIS A 83 6.01 -14.45 -3.71
N PHE A 84 6.21 -13.19 -4.10
CA PHE A 84 6.35 -12.79 -5.50
C PHE A 84 7.44 -11.72 -5.66
N SER A 85 8.19 -11.81 -6.76
CA SER A 85 9.20 -10.80 -7.14
C SER A 85 8.60 -9.61 -7.89
N VAL A 86 7.43 -9.77 -8.50
CA VAL A 86 6.70 -8.69 -9.19
C VAL A 86 5.54 -8.26 -8.31
N LEU A 87 5.48 -6.96 -8.02
CA LEU A 87 4.54 -6.36 -7.06
C LEU A 87 3.63 -5.33 -7.73
N PRO A 88 2.44 -5.03 -7.15
CA PRO A 88 1.62 -3.91 -7.60
C PRO A 88 2.40 -2.59 -7.59
N GLN A 89 2.40 -1.89 -8.72
CA GLN A 89 3.19 -0.67 -8.92
C GLN A 89 2.45 0.63 -8.59
N SER A 90 1.19 0.56 -8.15
CA SER A 90 0.42 1.73 -7.71
C SER A 90 -0.65 1.35 -6.68
N GLU A 91 -1.06 2.31 -5.85
CA GLU A 91 -2.19 2.14 -4.92
C GLU A 91 -3.45 1.69 -5.67
N SER A 92 -3.68 2.26 -6.85
CA SER A 92 -4.84 1.91 -7.68
C SER A 92 -4.84 0.43 -8.13
N ALA A 93 -3.66 -0.16 -8.35
CA ALA A 93 -3.48 -1.56 -8.70
C ALA A 93 -3.56 -2.46 -7.46
N ALA A 94 -3.08 -2.01 -6.30
CA ALA A 94 -3.21 -2.72 -5.02
C ALA A 94 -4.67 -2.81 -4.54
N ARG A 95 -5.44 -1.74 -4.71
CA ARG A 95 -6.78 -1.58 -4.11
C ARG A 95 -7.77 -2.73 -4.37
N PRO A 96 -7.88 -3.32 -5.58
CA PRO A 96 -8.76 -4.47 -5.79
C PRO A 96 -8.38 -5.69 -4.95
N LEU A 97 -7.08 -5.90 -4.71
CA LEU A 97 -6.55 -7.04 -3.95
C LEU A 97 -6.72 -6.84 -2.45
N VAL A 98 -6.53 -5.61 -1.94
CA VAL A 98 -6.71 -5.26 -0.51
C VAL A 98 -8.04 -5.76 0.05
N LYS A 99 -9.09 -5.78 -0.78
CA LYS A 99 -10.44 -6.19 -0.38
C LYS A 99 -10.61 -7.70 -0.18
N LEU A 100 -9.65 -8.49 -0.62
CA LEU A 100 -9.71 -9.95 -0.58
C LEU A 100 -9.05 -10.48 0.70
N SER A 101 -9.44 -11.68 1.13
CA SER A 101 -8.70 -12.44 2.15
C SER A 101 -7.26 -12.73 1.71
N ARG A 102 -6.33 -12.98 2.66
CA ARG A 102 -4.91 -13.24 2.34
C ARG A 102 -4.73 -14.39 1.34
N ALA A 103 -5.48 -15.47 1.50
CA ALA A 103 -5.45 -16.59 0.54
C ALA A 103 -5.91 -16.16 -0.87
N ASN A 104 -6.98 -15.35 -0.94
CA ASN A 104 -7.50 -14.84 -2.22
C ASN A 104 -6.59 -13.77 -2.84
N GLN A 105 -5.86 -12.99 -2.03
CA GLN A 105 -4.82 -12.06 -2.51
C GLN A 105 -3.72 -12.82 -3.25
N LEU A 106 -3.17 -13.89 -2.64
CA LEU A 106 -2.16 -14.73 -3.27
C LEU A 106 -2.68 -15.38 -4.56
N LYS A 107 -3.87 -15.97 -4.49
CA LYS A 107 -4.50 -16.62 -5.66
C LYS A 107 -4.72 -15.64 -6.80
N ALA A 108 -5.31 -14.46 -6.51
CA ALA A 108 -5.59 -13.46 -7.51
C ALA A 108 -4.32 -12.89 -8.12
N TRP A 109 -3.33 -12.52 -7.29
CA TRP A 109 -2.09 -11.94 -7.78
C TRP A 109 -1.24 -12.94 -8.57
N GLY A 110 -1.14 -14.19 -8.09
CA GLY A 110 -0.45 -15.25 -8.82
C GLY A 110 -1.06 -15.50 -10.20
N GLU A 111 -2.39 -15.50 -10.31
CA GLU A 111 -3.05 -15.63 -11.61
C GLU A 111 -2.83 -14.42 -12.50
N VAL A 112 -2.87 -13.20 -11.95
CA VAL A 112 -2.54 -11.97 -12.68
C VAL A 112 -1.15 -12.08 -13.30
N LEU A 113 -0.13 -12.45 -12.51
CA LEU A 113 1.24 -12.61 -13.00
C LEU A 113 1.36 -13.71 -14.05
N ARG A 114 0.62 -14.82 -13.90
CA ARG A 114 0.60 -15.91 -14.88
C ARG A 114 0.05 -15.46 -16.23
N ILE A 115 -1.04 -14.70 -16.26
CA ILE A 115 -1.68 -14.26 -17.52
C ILE A 115 -0.96 -13.07 -18.17
N THR A 116 -0.18 -12.31 -17.40
CA THR A 116 0.64 -11.19 -17.91
C THR A 116 2.11 -11.54 -18.04
N ALA A 117 2.45 -12.83 -18.00
CA ALA A 117 3.83 -13.26 -18.16
C ALA A 117 4.36 -12.81 -19.53
N GLY A 118 5.44 -12.02 -19.53
CA GLY A 118 6.04 -11.45 -20.74
C GLY A 118 5.43 -10.12 -21.20
N ASP A 119 4.43 -9.57 -20.50
CA ASP A 119 3.97 -8.21 -20.76
C ASP A 119 5.08 -7.20 -20.47
N LYS A 120 5.17 -6.16 -21.30
CA LYS A 120 6.16 -5.08 -21.13
C LYS A 120 5.95 -4.27 -19.84
N TRP A 121 4.72 -4.23 -19.34
CA TRP A 121 4.31 -3.36 -18.23
C TRP A 121 3.64 -4.17 -17.13
N ALA A 122 3.84 -3.74 -15.89
CA ALA A 122 3.15 -4.31 -14.75
C ALA A 122 1.62 -4.20 -14.91
N PRO A 123 0.85 -5.19 -14.43
CA PRO A 123 -0.59 -5.24 -14.60
C PRO A 123 -1.28 -4.07 -13.90
N GLY A 124 -2.03 -3.30 -14.68
CA GLY A 124 -2.87 -2.22 -14.16
C GLY A 124 -4.14 -2.71 -13.49
N LYS A 125 -4.81 -1.80 -12.79
CA LYS A 125 -6.06 -2.01 -12.04
C LYS A 125 -7.12 -2.82 -12.79
N ASP A 126 -7.39 -2.50 -14.07
CA ASP A 126 -8.49 -3.13 -14.81
C ASP A 126 -8.22 -4.60 -15.12
N ARG A 127 -6.96 -4.94 -15.41
CA ARG A 127 -6.55 -6.34 -15.63
C ARG A 127 -6.66 -7.15 -14.33
N ILE A 128 -6.29 -6.54 -13.21
CA ILE A 128 -6.43 -7.15 -11.87
C ILE A 128 -7.91 -7.40 -11.56
N LYS A 129 -8.78 -6.39 -11.72
CA LYS A 129 -10.22 -6.53 -11.49
C LYS A 129 -10.85 -7.62 -12.36
N LYS A 130 -10.49 -7.67 -13.65
CA LYS A 130 -10.97 -8.71 -14.56
C LYS A 130 -10.55 -10.10 -14.09
N THR A 131 -9.32 -10.26 -13.61
CA THR A 131 -8.81 -11.54 -13.10
C THR A 131 -9.56 -11.98 -11.84
N ILE A 132 -9.75 -11.07 -10.88
CA ILE A 132 -10.54 -11.33 -9.66
C ILE A 132 -11.95 -11.80 -10.00
N ALA A 133 -12.62 -11.14 -10.95
CA ALA A 133 -13.95 -11.50 -11.40
C ALA A 133 -13.99 -12.87 -12.11
N LEU A 134 -13.01 -13.16 -12.98
CA LEU A 134 -12.90 -14.46 -13.65
C LEU A 134 -12.69 -15.62 -12.66
N LEU A 135 -12.01 -15.36 -11.55
CA LEU A 135 -11.81 -16.33 -10.48
C LEU A 135 -12.99 -16.44 -9.50
N GLY A 136 -14.02 -15.59 -9.64
CA GLY A 136 -15.18 -15.53 -8.74
C GLY A 136 -14.83 -15.09 -7.31
N LEU A 137 -13.77 -14.27 -7.15
CA LEU A 137 -13.28 -13.82 -5.84
C LEU A 137 -13.91 -12.50 -5.37
N ASP A 138 -14.83 -11.93 -6.16
CA ASP A 138 -15.51 -10.67 -5.90
C ASP A 138 -16.58 -10.72 -4.79
N LYS A 139 -16.94 -11.93 -4.35
CA LYS A 139 -18.03 -12.21 -3.39
C LYS A 139 -17.60 -12.96 -2.12
N ALA A 140 -16.30 -13.12 -1.91
CA ALA A 140 -15.74 -13.89 -0.78
C ALA A 140 -15.41 -12.99 0.42
#